data_AF-A0A971MV99-F1
#
_entry.id   AF-A0A971MV99-F1
#
_cell.length_a   1.000
_cell.length_b   1.000
_cell.length_c   1.000
_cell.angle_alpha   90.00
_cell.angle_beta   90.00
_cell.angle_gamma   90.00
#
_symmetry.space_group_name_H-M   'P 1'
#
loop_
_entity.id
_entity.type
_entity.pdbx_description
1 polymer ?
#
loop_
_entity_poly.entity_id
_entity_poly.type
_entity_poly.pdbx_seq_one_letter_code
_entity_poly.pdbx_strand_id
1 'polypeptide(L)'
;MEAFRNNNFKKFKSGQIGPVNVIYPNGKLDTLLLQTQEVWTGVAWSVSAGMLQQGMEKEAEELGYSVYNTIWNTNALWFRTPEAWCANGTIRAPYYMRATAIWALKHAYDIGKLQGGNENVCY
;
A
#
# COMPACT_ATOMS: atom_id res chain seq x y z
N MET A 1 0.16 3.35 13.40
CA MET A 1 0.70 2.82 12.13
C MET A 1 1.58 1.58 12.31
N GLU A 2 2.34 1.47 13.40
CA GLU A 2 3.30 0.37 13.58
C GLU A 2 2.67 -1.01 13.79
N ALA A 3 1.58 -1.10 14.57
CA ALA A 3 0.81 -2.35 14.71
C ALA A 3 0.27 -2.85 13.35
N PHE A 4 -0.20 -1.94 12.49
CA PHE A 4 -0.64 -2.28 11.14
C PHE A 4 0.51 -2.79 10.29
N ARG A 5 1.66 -2.09 10.29
CA ARG A 5 2.86 -2.53 9.59
C ARG A 5 3.28 -3.93 10.01
N ASN A 6 3.40 -4.17 11.32
CA ASN A 6 3.92 -5.44 11.84
C ASN A 6 2.95 -6.60 11.62
N ASN A 7 1.64 -6.34 11.54
CA ASN A 7 0.62 -7.36 11.34
C ASN A 7 0.18 -7.45 9.88
N ASN A 8 -0.67 -6.52 9.44
CA ASN A 8 -1.34 -6.56 8.13
C ASN A 8 -0.36 -6.59 6.95
N PHE A 9 0.80 -5.93 7.09
CA PHE A 9 1.82 -5.90 6.04
C PHE A 9 2.88 -6.99 6.23
N LYS A 10 3.66 -6.95 7.31
CA LYS A 10 4.84 -7.81 7.46
C LYS A 10 4.52 -9.29 7.68
N LYS A 11 3.47 -9.64 8.42
CA LYS A 11 3.07 -11.05 8.60
C LYS A 11 2.36 -11.61 7.37
N PHE A 12 1.76 -10.77 6.55
CA PHE A 12 1.07 -11.22 5.34
C PHE A 12 2.04 -11.31 4.16
N LYS A 13 2.34 -12.54 3.73
CA LYS A 13 3.23 -12.81 2.58
C LYS A 13 4.57 -12.03 2.66
N SER A 14 5.10 -11.90 3.88
CA SER A 14 6.35 -11.19 4.16
C SER A 14 6.38 -9.73 3.65
N GLY A 15 5.21 -9.10 3.48
CA GLY A 15 5.09 -7.76 2.92
C GLY A 15 5.43 -7.67 1.43
N GLN A 16 5.40 -8.77 0.67
CA GLN A 16 5.74 -8.76 -0.75
C GLN A 16 4.61 -8.23 -1.63
N ILE A 17 3.35 -8.41 -1.22
CA ILE A 17 2.17 -8.13 -2.04
C ILE A 17 1.22 -7.07 -1.47
N GLY A 18 1.70 -6.20 -0.57
CA GLY A 18 0.90 -5.19 0.12
C GLY A 18 0.18 -5.73 1.36
N PRO A 19 -0.50 -4.85 2.12
CA PRO A 19 -1.13 -5.19 3.38
C PRO A 19 -2.50 -5.85 3.19
N VAL A 20 -2.75 -6.96 3.87
CA VAL A 20 -4.09 -7.56 3.91
C VAL A 20 -5.04 -6.77 4.80
N ASN A 21 -6.32 -6.76 4.47
CA ASN A 21 -7.32 -6.00 5.23
C ASN A 21 -7.44 -6.46 6.68
N VAL A 22 -7.48 -7.78 6.93
CA VAL A 22 -7.62 -8.31 8.28
C VAL A 22 -6.68 -9.50 8.52
N ILE A 23 -5.92 -9.42 9.60
CA ILE A 23 -5.10 -10.51 10.12
C ILE A 23 -5.20 -10.52 11.65
N TYR A 24 -5.30 -11.71 12.24
CA TYR A 24 -5.34 -11.86 13.68
C TYR A 24 -3.97 -11.55 14.32
N PRO A 25 -3.90 -11.17 15.60
CA PRO A 25 -2.62 -10.91 16.28
C PRO A 25 -1.62 -12.08 16.22
N ASN A 26 -2.14 -13.31 16.18
CA ASN A 26 -1.36 -14.54 16.01
C ASN A 26 -0.85 -14.78 14.57
N GLY A 27 -1.12 -13.87 13.63
CA GLY A 27 -0.70 -13.97 12.23
C GLY A 27 -1.61 -14.82 11.34
N LYS A 28 -2.69 -15.39 11.87
CA LYS A 28 -3.67 -16.12 11.05
C LYS A 28 -4.48 -15.13 10.20
N LEU A 29 -4.71 -15.48 8.94
CA LEU A 29 -5.60 -14.71 8.07
C LEU A 29 -7.06 -14.87 8.49
N ASP A 30 -7.84 -13.79 8.43
CA ASP A 30 -9.29 -13.88 8.59
C ASP A 30 -9.95 -14.33 7.28
N THR A 31 -10.50 -15.54 7.29
CA THR A 31 -11.13 -16.18 6.12
C THR A 31 -12.65 -16.15 6.15
N LEU A 32 -13.27 -15.39 7.07
CA LEU A 32 -14.73 -15.32 7.20
C LEU A 32 -15.39 -14.68 5.98
N LEU A 33 -14.78 -13.63 5.42
CA LEU A 33 -15.27 -12.93 4.25
C LEU A 33 -14.20 -12.89 3.16
N LEU A 34 -14.62 -12.63 1.92
CA LEU A 34 -13.67 -12.42 0.83
C LEU A 34 -12.82 -11.17 1.08
N GLN A 35 -13.47 -10.09 1.48
CA GLN A 35 -12.83 -8.78 1.66
C GLN A 35 -11.78 -8.76 2.76
N THR A 36 -11.90 -9.59 3.80
CA THR A 36 -10.92 -9.67 4.88
C THR A 36 -9.59 -10.27 4.42
N GLN A 37 -9.62 -11.08 3.36
CA GLN A 37 -8.47 -11.78 2.78
C GLN A 37 -7.76 -10.99 1.68
N GLU A 38 -8.33 -9.86 1.29
CA GLU A 38 -7.86 -9.04 0.19
C GLU A 38 -6.84 -8.00 0.64
N VAL A 39 -5.93 -7.67 -0.27
CA VAL A 39 -5.18 -6.41 -0.26
C VAL A 39 -5.96 -5.43 -1.12
N TRP A 40 -6.32 -4.27 -0.57
CA TRP A 40 -6.97 -3.21 -1.33
C TRP A 40 -5.95 -2.16 -1.76
N THR A 41 -5.81 -1.96 -3.08
CA THR A 41 -4.74 -1.15 -3.64
C THR A 41 -4.81 0.31 -3.17
N GLY A 42 -6.00 0.90 -3.21
CA GLY A 42 -6.18 2.29 -2.76
C GLY A 42 -5.92 2.47 -1.27
N VAL A 43 -6.41 1.53 -0.44
CA VAL A 43 -6.17 1.57 1.01
C VAL A 43 -4.68 1.48 1.31
N ALA A 44 -3.96 0.58 0.63
CA ALA A 44 -2.53 0.42 0.82
C ALA A 44 -1.76 1.72 0.53
N TRP A 45 -2.01 2.39 -0.60
CA TRP A 45 -1.36 3.68 -0.89
C TRP A 45 -1.80 4.81 0.04
N SER A 46 -3.06 4.85 0.46
CA SER A 46 -3.50 5.82 1.49
C SER A 46 -2.79 5.59 2.82
N VAL A 47 -2.57 4.34 3.24
CA VAL A 47 -1.82 4.03 4.46
C VAL A 47 -0.35 4.38 4.31
N SER A 48 0.27 4.12 3.15
CA SER A 48 1.64 4.57 2.84
C SER A 48 1.75 6.09 2.95
N ALA A 49 0.80 6.84 2.37
CA ALA A 49 0.75 8.31 2.49
C ALA A 49 0.65 8.76 3.96
N GLY A 50 -0.23 8.12 4.75
CA GLY A 50 -0.38 8.40 6.17
C GLY A 50 0.85 8.05 7.00
N MET A 51 1.58 6.98 6.65
CA MET A 51 2.88 6.66 7.26
C MET A 51 3.89 7.77 6.99
N LEU A 52 3.96 8.25 5.74
CA LEU A 52 4.88 9.33 5.36
C LEU A 52 4.59 10.63 6.11
N GLN A 53 3.31 11.00 6.24
CA GLN A 53 2.88 12.16 7.02
C GLN A 53 3.21 12.07 8.52
N GLN A 54 3.39 10.85 9.03
CA GLN A 54 3.76 10.57 10.43
C GLN A 54 5.28 10.42 10.61
N GLY A 55 6.09 10.78 9.60
CA GLY A 55 7.55 10.66 9.65
C GLY A 55 8.08 9.22 9.53
N MET A 56 7.24 8.26 9.16
CA MET A 56 7.63 6.86 8.95
C MET A 56 8.06 6.62 7.49
N GLU A 57 9.07 7.36 7.04
CA GLU A 57 9.46 7.44 5.63
C GLU A 57 9.83 6.07 5.05
N LYS A 58 10.67 5.32 5.76
CA LYS A 58 11.14 4.00 5.32
C LYS A 58 10.00 3.00 5.20
N GLU A 59 9.08 3.02 6.16
CA GLU A 59 7.90 2.16 6.18
C GLU A 59 6.92 2.50 5.07
N ALA A 60 6.72 3.80 4.81
CA ALA A 60 5.89 4.29 3.74
C ALA A 60 6.43 3.85 2.37
N GLU A 61 7.73 4.04 2.13
CA GLU A 61 8.42 3.63 0.90
C GLU A 61 8.31 2.13 0.68
N GLU A 62 8.61 1.33 1.72
CA GLU A 62 8.57 -0.12 1.64
C GLU A 62 7.16 -0.64 1.31
N LEU A 63 6.12 -0.09 1.94
CA LEU A 63 4.74 -0.47 1.66
C LEU A 63 4.30 -0.03 0.27
N GLY A 64 4.59 1.22 -0.12
CA GLY A 64 4.25 1.76 -1.43
C GLY A 64 4.93 0.99 -2.57
N TYR A 65 6.20 0.63 -2.39
CA TYR A 65 6.97 -0.19 -3.33
C TYR A 65 6.37 -1.59 -3.46
N SER A 66 5.93 -2.22 -2.36
CA SER A 66 5.32 -3.55 -2.44
C SER A 66 4.07 -3.58 -3.34
N VAL A 67 3.21 -2.56 -3.24
CA VAL A 67 2.02 -2.40 -4.09
C VAL A 67 2.43 -2.15 -5.54
N TYR A 68 3.40 -1.25 -5.78
CA TYR A 68 3.98 -0.98 -7.10
C TYR A 68 4.54 -2.25 -7.74
N ASN A 69 5.38 -2.98 -7.02
CA ASN A 69 6.06 -4.18 -7.49
C ASN A 69 5.05 -5.27 -7.85
N THR A 70 3.97 -5.40 -7.07
CA THR A 70 2.88 -6.33 -7.37
C THR A 70 2.23 -6.00 -8.71
N ILE A 71 1.92 -4.72 -8.94
CA ILE A 71 1.23 -4.26 -10.14
C ILE A 71 2.13 -4.39 -11.37
N TRP A 72 3.37 -3.90 -11.28
CA TRP A 72 4.23 -3.69 -12.44
C TRP A 72 5.17 -4.85 -12.74
N ASN A 73 5.63 -5.59 -11.73
CA ASN A 73 6.70 -6.57 -11.92
C ASN A 73 6.23 -8.02 -11.74
N THR A 74 5.31 -8.31 -10.82
CA THR A 74 4.97 -9.71 -10.50
C THR A 74 3.65 -10.18 -11.11
N ASN A 75 2.62 -9.32 -11.21
CA ASN A 75 1.27 -9.76 -11.60
C ASN A 75 0.74 -9.13 -12.89
N ALA A 76 1.54 -8.32 -13.60
CA ALA A 76 1.18 -7.72 -14.89
C ALA A 76 -0.20 -7.01 -14.88
N LEU A 77 -0.41 -6.15 -13.89
CA LEU A 77 -1.66 -5.40 -13.67
C LEU A 77 -1.58 -3.96 -14.20
N TRP A 78 -0.53 -3.63 -14.95
CA TRP A 78 -0.34 -2.32 -15.57
C TRP A 78 -1.55 -1.91 -16.42
N PHE A 79 -1.94 -0.63 -16.30
CA PHE A 79 -3.09 -0.02 -16.97
C PHE A 79 -4.46 -0.65 -16.67
N ARG A 80 -4.53 -1.61 -15.74
CA ARG A 80 -5.76 -2.28 -15.30
C ARG A 80 -5.80 -2.55 -13.80
N THR A 81 -5.07 -1.74 -13.02
CA THR A 81 -4.92 -1.89 -11.58
C THR A 81 -6.28 -2.14 -10.91
N PRO A 82 -6.44 -3.27 -10.18
CA PRO A 82 -7.71 -3.65 -9.62
C PRO A 82 -8.02 -2.91 -8.32
N GLU A 83 -9.23 -3.12 -7.82
CA GLU A 83 -9.57 -2.79 -6.44
C GLU A 83 -8.74 -3.61 -5.46
N ALA A 84 -8.63 -4.91 -5.73
CA ALA A 84 -8.10 -5.86 -4.78
C ALA A 84 -7.43 -7.06 -5.44
N TRP A 85 -6.56 -7.70 -4.66
CA TRP A 85 -6.05 -9.05 -4.94
C TRP A 85 -5.94 -9.90 -3.67
N CYS A 86 -5.98 -11.22 -3.86
CA CYS A 86 -5.77 -12.21 -2.80
C CYS A 86 -4.37 -12.82 -2.87
N ALA A 87 -3.99 -13.54 -1.81
CA ALA A 87 -2.73 -14.27 -1.70
C ALA A 87 -2.44 -15.29 -2.83
N ASN A 88 -3.48 -15.76 -3.52
CA ASN A 88 -3.38 -16.69 -4.65
C ASN A 88 -3.31 -15.99 -6.02
N GLY A 89 -3.23 -14.65 -6.05
CA GLY A 89 -3.16 -13.86 -7.28
C GLY A 89 -4.51 -13.55 -7.93
N THR A 90 -5.63 -14.03 -7.37
CA THR A 90 -6.97 -13.65 -7.86
C THR A 90 -7.19 -12.17 -7.67
N ILE A 91 -7.70 -11.48 -8.70
CA ILE A 91 -8.00 -10.05 -8.66
C ILE A 91 -9.50 -9.80 -8.67
N ARG A 92 -9.93 -8.65 -8.12
CA ARG A 92 -11.32 -8.19 -8.16
C ARG A 92 -11.41 -6.77 -8.70
N ALA A 93 -12.35 -6.55 -9.61
CA ALA A 93 -12.66 -5.26 -10.23
C ALA A 93 -11.42 -4.56 -10.84
N PRO A 94 -10.91 -5.00 -12.01
CA PRO A 94 -9.84 -4.30 -12.72
C PRO A 94 -10.27 -2.88 -13.14
N TYR A 95 -9.31 -2.03 -13.48
CA TYR A 95 -9.53 -0.63 -13.90
C TYR A 95 -10.20 0.23 -12.82
N TYR A 96 -9.77 0.08 -11.56
CA TYR A 96 -10.51 0.62 -10.42
C TYR A 96 -10.03 1.99 -9.98
N MET A 97 -10.98 2.86 -9.66
CA MET A 97 -10.72 4.25 -9.27
C MET A 97 -9.86 4.37 -8.01
N ARG A 98 -10.04 3.52 -6.99
CA ARG A 98 -9.31 3.64 -5.71
C ARG A 98 -7.79 3.57 -5.85
N ALA A 99 -7.28 2.97 -6.93
CA ALA A 99 -5.84 2.97 -7.23
C ALA A 99 -5.24 4.38 -7.41
N THR A 100 -6.05 5.41 -7.67
CA THR A 100 -5.54 6.80 -7.78
C THR A 100 -5.03 7.38 -6.46
N ALA A 101 -5.26 6.70 -5.33
CA ALA A 101 -4.75 7.09 -4.02
C ALA A 101 -3.21 7.22 -3.95
N ILE A 102 -2.47 6.67 -4.92
CA ILE A 102 -1.02 6.92 -5.05
C ILE A 102 -0.66 8.41 -5.11
N TRP A 103 -1.55 9.25 -5.64
CA TRP A 103 -1.33 10.70 -5.67
C TRP A 103 -1.32 11.34 -4.27
N ALA A 104 -2.03 10.76 -3.30
CA ALA A 104 -1.94 11.20 -1.91
C ALA A 104 -0.54 10.93 -1.32
N LEU A 105 0.09 9.80 -1.70
CA LEU A 105 1.47 9.50 -1.31
C LEU A 105 2.45 10.46 -1.97
N LYS A 106 2.30 10.76 -3.26
CA LYS A 106 3.11 11.78 -3.94
C LYS A 106 2.96 13.15 -3.29
N HIS A 107 1.73 13.56 -2.98
CA HIS A 107 1.48 14.82 -2.29
C HIS A 107 2.13 14.85 -0.90
N ALA A 108 2.01 13.78 -0.11
CA ALA A 108 2.68 13.64 1.19
C ALA A 108 4.22 13.74 1.09
N TYR A 109 4.80 13.19 0.02
CA TYR A 109 6.22 13.32 -0.26
C TYR A 109 6.62 14.78 -0.57
N ASP A 110 5.85 15.45 -1.42
CA ASP A 110 6.14 16.82 -1.84
C ASP A 110 6.08 17.80 -0.67
N ILE A 111 5.04 17.70 0.17
CA ILE A 111 4.92 18.55 1.36
C ILE A 111 6.03 18.26 2.39
N GLY A 112 6.43 17.00 2.54
CA GLY A 112 7.55 16.63 3.41
C GLY A 112 8.87 17.24 2.95
N LYS A 113 9.10 17.29 1.62
CA LYS A 113 10.27 17.97 1.04
C LYS A 113 10.25 19.47 1.26
N LEU A 114 9.09 20.11 1.16
CA LEU A 114 8.94 21.54 1.44
C LEU A 114 9.18 21.88 2.92
N GLN A 115 8.91 20.96 3.84
CA GLN A 115 9.13 21.15 5.27
C GLN A 115 10.57 20.84 5.71
N GLY A 116 11.28 19.97 4.98
CA GLY A 116 12.64 19.50 5.31
C GLY A 116 13.78 20.06 4.44
N GLY A 117 13.51 20.90 3.44
CA GLY A 117 14.50 21.39 2.48
C GLY A 117 14.54 22.91 2.38
N ASN A 118 15.73 23.47 2.61
CA ASN A 118 16.08 24.86 2.32
C ASN A 118 15.55 25.30 0.94
N GLU A 119 15.05 26.54 0.94
CA GLU A 119 14.87 27.41 -0.21
C GLU A 119 15.95 27.14 -1.27
N ASN A 120 15.58 26.52 -2.39
CA ASN A 120 16.22 26.61 -3.72
C ASN A 120 15.73 25.44 -4.59
N VAL A 121 14.50 25.54 -5.08
CA VAL A 121 14.12 24.81 -6.29
C VAL A 121 13.54 25.85 -7.25
N CYS A 122 14.37 26.26 -8.21
CA CYS A 122 13.90 27.01 -9.38
C CYS A 122 13.13 26.05 -10.27
N TYR A 123 11.94 26.48 -10.71
CA TYR A 123 11.12 25.79 -11.71
C TYR A 123 11.84 25.70 -13.06
#